data_AF-A0A817A2Z0-F1
#
_entry.id   AF-A0A817A2Z0-F1
#
_cell.length_a   1.000
_cell.length_b   1.000
_cell.length_c   1.000
_cell.angle_alpha   90.00
_cell.angle_beta   90.00
_cell.angle_gamma   90.00
#
_symmetry.space_group_name_H-M   'P 1'
#
loop_
_entity.id
_entity.type
_entity.pdbx_description
1 polymer ?
#
loop_
_entity_poly.entity_id
_entity_poly.type
_entity_poly.pdbx_seq_one_letter_code
_entity_poly.pdbx_strand_id
1 'polypeptide(L)'
;MYGYMLDDDLYGVPRLYAAQGVTCECPYVNHACEPNCHYGTGGEQFSIIAFRDIKPEEELTVHYGCHDTEASLWSGIDCKCGGPKCVGVLKFNFWRDEEFQRKYAHCLSAYINRKIKDLYTSSDSSNVDLN
;
A
#
# COMPACT_ATOMS: atom_id res chain seq x y z
N MET A 1 6.02 8.12 5.50
CA MET A 1 4.62 8.37 5.11
C MET A 1 3.77 8.20 6.36
N TYR A 2 2.95 9.19 6.72
CA TYR A 2 2.16 9.14 7.98
C TYR A 2 0.66 8.92 7.75
N GLY A 3 0.23 8.73 6.51
CA GLY A 3 -1.17 8.45 6.18
C GLY A 3 -1.25 7.64 4.92
N TYR A 4 -2.38 6.97 4.71
CA TYR A 4 -2.64 6.04 3.61
C TYR A 4 -4.06 6.29 3.08
N MET A 5 -4.33 5.84 1.86
CA MET A 5 -5.64 6.03 1.25
C MET A 5 -6.65 5.00 1.79
N LEU A 6 -7.83 5.50 2.17
CA LEU A 6 -9.02 4.71 2.51
C LEU A 6 -10.03 4.71 1.34
N ASP A 7 -10.05 5.79 0.57
CA ASP A 7 -10.82 5.96 -0.65
C ASP A 7 -10.18 7.04 -1.54
N ASP A 8 -10.75 7.28 -2.71
CA ASP A 8 -10.47 8.48 -3.50
C ASP A 8 -10.78 9.72 -2.63
N ASP A 9 -9.81 10.63 -2.49
CA ASP A 9 -9.83 11.82 -1.63
C ASP A 9 -10.08 11.59 -0.12
N LEU A 10 -10.00 10.34 0.36
CA LEU A 10 -10.15 9.99 1.78
C LEU A 10 -8.89 9.32 2.31
N TYR A 11 -8.33 9.89 3.38
CA TYR A 11 -7.05 9.45 3.95
C TYR A 11 -7.20 9.07 5.41
N GLY A 12 -6.60 7.94 5.79
CA GLY A 12 -6.37 7.59 7.18
C GLY A 12 -5.10 8.25 7.68
N VAL A 13 -5.21 8.96 8.80
CA VAL A 13 -4.08 9.60 9.50
C VAL A 13 -4.12 9.25 10.98
N PRO A 14 -2.97 9.28 11.69
CA PRO A 14 -2.93 9.06 13.12
C PRO A 14 -3.92 9.96 13.87
N ARG A 15 -4.78 9.34 14.67
CA ARG A 15 -5.90 9.99 15.38
C ARG A 15 -5.49 11.20 16.23
N LEU A 16 -4.26 11.22 16.71
CA LEU A 16 -3.73 12.24 17.61
C LEU A 16 -2.71 13.16 16.93
N TYR A 17 -2.69 13.23 15.60
CA TYR A 17 -1.86 14.20 14.87
C TYR A 17 -2.14 15.64 15.34
N ALA A 18 -3.41 15.98 15.60
CA ALA A 18 -3.82 17.29 16.10
C ALA A 18 -3.35 17.60 17.53
N ALA A 19 -3.12 16.58 18.35
CA ALA A 19 -2.59 16.71 19.71
C ALA A 19 -1.06 16.54 19.76
N GLN A 20 -0.41 16.31 18.60
CA GLN A 20 1.01 15.94 18.45
C GLN A 20 1.47 14.74 19.30
N GLY A 21 0.55 13.95 19.85
CA GLY A 21 0.84 12.76 20.63
C GLY A 21 0.73 11.52 19.75
N VAL A 22 1.82 11.08 19.13
CA VAL A 22 1.82 9.78 18.43
C VAL A 22 1.88 8.67 19.48
N THR A 23 0.74 8.03 19.76
CA THR A 23 0.63 6.94 20.75
C THR A 23 0.81 5.54 20.15
N CYS A 24 0.96 5.44 18.83
CA CYS A 24 1.22 4.19 18.11
C CYS A 24 2.44 4.37 17.22
N GLU A 25 3.37 3.43 17.25
CA GLU A 25 4.55 3.46 16.38
C GLU A 25 4.26 2.94 14.95
N CYS A 26 3.08 2.34 14.76
CA CYS A 26 2.60 1.83 13.47
C CYS A 26 2.66 2.80 12.26
N PRO A 27 2.61 4.14 12.40
CA PRO A 27 2.77 5.08 11.30
C PRO A 27 4.23 5.31 10.88
N TYR A 28 5.21 4.82 11.66
CA TYR A 28 6.64 5.02 11.37
C TYR A 28 7.26 3.93 10.49
N VAL A 29 6.44 3.06 9.89
CA VAL A 29 6.92 1.96 9.07
C VAL A 29 7.31 2.47 7.68
N ASN A 30 8.55 2.18 7.29
CA ASN A 30 9.07 2.58 5.99
C ASN A 30 8.67 1.61 4.87
N HIS A 31 8.84 2.08 3.64
CA HIS A 31 8.62 1.26 2.46
C HIS A 31 9.83 0.38 2.14
N ALA A 32 9.55 -0.86 1.75
CA ALA A 32 10.45 -1.64 0.90
C ALA A 32 9.69 -2.27 -0.27
N CYS A 33 10.33 -2.34 -1.45
CA CYS A 33 9.77 -3.01 -2.64
C CYS A 33 9.64 -4.53 -2.44
N GLU A 34 10.45 -5.11 -1.55
CA GLU A 34 10.33 -6.48 -1.06
C GLU A 34 10.28 -6.47 0.47
N PRO A 35 9.11 -6.17 1.07
CA PRO A 35 8.97 -5.95 2.51
C PRO A 35 8.97 -7.26 3.31
N ASN A 36 9.17 -7.14 4.62
CA ASN A 36 9.02 -8.25 5.58
C ASN A 36 7.68 -8.24 6.32
N CYS A 37 6.91 -7.15 6.24
CA CYS A 37 5.61 -7.01 6.85
C CYS A 37 4.53 -6.52 5.87
N HIS A 38 3.28 -6.63 6.30
CA HIS A 38 2.13 -5.96 5.71
C HIS A 38 1.18 -5.42 6.77
N TYR A 39 0.30 -4.50 6.37
CA TYR A 39 -0.83 -4.13 7.23
C TYR A 39 -1.92 -5.20 7.17
N GLY A 40 -2.51 -5.49 8.32
CA GLY A 40 -3.71 -6.31 8.42
C GLY A 40 -4.88 -5.66 7.68
N THR A 41 -5.68 -6.47 7.00
CA THR A 41 -6.80 -6.01 6.16
C THR A 41 -8.15 -6.04 6.90
N GLY A 42 -8.16 -6.40 8.19
CA GLY A 42 -9.37 -6.56 9.00
C GLY A 42 -9.61 -5.41 9.99
N GLY A 43 -10.59 -4.56 9.68
CA GLY A 43 -11.22 -3.63 10.65
C GLY A 43 -10.43 -2.37 11.01
N GLU A 44 -10.89 -1.68 12.07
CA GLU A 44 -10.38 -0.37 12.51
C GLU A 44 -8.99 -0.40 13.18
N GLN A 45 -8.39 -1.59 13.37
CA GLN A 45 -7.11 -1.74 14.05
C GLN A 45 -5.97 -2.02 13.07
N PHE A 46 -4.98 -1.10 13.06
CA PHE A 46 -3.75 -1.24 12.29
C PHE A 46 -2.81 -2.24 12.95
N SER A 47 -2.96 -3.51 12.60
CA SER A 47 -1.94 -4.52 12.90
C SER A 47 -0.88 -4.53 11.79
N ILE A 48 0.38 -4.67 12.18
CA ILE A 48 1.48 -5.01 11.28
C ILE A 48 1.74 -6.50 11.44
N ILE A 49 1.66 -7.24 10.34
CA ILE A 49 1.76 -8.70 10.33
C ILE A 49 3.00 -9.07 9.52
N ALA A 50 3.86 -9.90 10.09
CA ALA A 50 5.08 -10.35 9.45
C ALA A 50 4.79 -11.47 8.43
N PHE A 51 5.49 -11.46 7.30
CA PHE A 51 5.46 -12.56 6.33
C PHE A 51 6.30 -13.78 6.74
N ARG A 52 7.26 -13.54 7.63
CA ARG A 52 8.26 -14.51 8.09
C ARG A 52 8.81 -14.06 9.44
N ASP A 53 9.63 -14.90 10.05
CA ASP A 53 10.43 -14.47 11.20
C ASP A 53 11.37 -13.31 10.83
N ILE A 54 11.45 -12.34 11.73
CA ILE A 54 12.24 -11.10 11.57
C ILE A 54 13.34 -11.11 12.61
N LYS A 55 14.58 -10.85 12.18
CA LYS A 55 15.73 -10.86 13.08
C LYS A 55 15.76 -9.58 13.93
N PRO A 56 16.38 -9.62 15.13
CA PRO A 56 16.70 -8.39 15.85
C PRO A 56 17.44 -7.40 14.95
N GLU A 57 17.13 -6.11 15.11
CA GLU A 57 17.68 -4.99 14.31
C GLU A 57 17.30 -4.97 12.82
N GLU A 58 16.51 -5.93 12.33
CA GLU A 58 15.96 -5.85 10.98
C GLU A 58 14.80 -4.84 10.94
N GLU A 59 14.90 -3.84 10.07
CA GLU A 59 13.86 -2.82 9.93
C GLU A 59 12.52 -3.43 9.48
N LEU A 60 11.43 -3.09 10.17
CA LEU A 60 10.09 -3.44 9.74
C LEU A 60 9.70 -2.57 8.55
N THR A 61 9.31 -3.21 7.45
CA THR A 61 8.97 -2.52 6.20
C THR A 61 7.71 -3.07 5.59
N VAL A 62 6.99 -2.23 4.83
CA VAL A 62 5.75 -2.59 4.12
C VAL A 62 5.78 -2.12 2.67
N HIS A 63 4.90 -2.66 1.82
CA HIS A 63 4.73 -2.15 0.46
C HIS A 63 3.64 -1.08 0.43
N TYR A 64 4.00 0.21 0.25
CA TYR A 64 2.99 1.28 0.26
C TYR A 64 1.93 1.14 -0.84
N GLY A 65 2.29 0.55 -1.98
CA GLY A 65 1.34 0.23 -3.06
C GLY A 65 0.21 -0.75 -2.68
N CYS A 66 0.26 -1.38 -1.51
CA CYS A 66 -0.87 -2.19 -1.00
C CYS A 66 -2.01 -1.33 -0.42
N HIS A 67 -1.81 -0.02 -0.28
CA HIS A 67 -2.78 0.90 0.35
C HIS A 67 -3.01 2.17 -0.46
N ASP A 68 -2.04 2.59 -1.28
CA ASP A 68 -2.05 3.86 -2.00
C ASP A 68 -2.02 3.67 -3.52
N THR A 69 -2.62 4.64 -4.22
CA THR A 69 -2.61 4.76 -5.68
C THR A 69 -1.79 5.98 -6.11
N GLU A 70 -1.73 6.23 -7.42
CA GLU A 70 -1.06 7.40 -8.00
C GLU A 70 -1.62 8.74 -7.49
N ALA A 71 -2.85 8.75 -6.98
CA ALA A 71 -3.48 9.92 -6.37
C ALA A 71 -2.97 10.23 -4.96
N SER A 72 -2.13 9.37 -4.39
CA SER A 72 -1.51 9.60 -3.08
C SER A 72 -0.75 10.93 -3.04
N LEU A 73 -0.89 11.65 -1.94
CA LEU A 73 -0.16 12.90 -1.67
C LEU A 73 1.37 12.74 -1.66
N TRP A 74 1.85 11.50 -1.63
CA TRP A 74 3.26 11.13 -1.60
C TRP A 74 3.77 10.58 -2.94
N SER A 75 2.96 10.61 -4.00
CA SER A 75 3.38 10.12 -5.32
C SER A 75 4.62 10.86 -5.82
N GLY A 76 5.62 10.10 -6.27
CA GLY A 76 6.90 10.63 -6.76
C GLY A 76 8.02 10.70 -5.71
N ILE A 77 7.83 10.18 -4.50
CA ILE A 77 8.94 10.10 -3.52
C ILE A 77 10.02 9.09 -3.93
N ASP A 78 11.28 9.43 -3.62
CA ASP A 78 12.42 8.53 -3.79
C ASP A 78 12.34 7.35 -2.81
N CYS A 79 12.41 6.14 -3.36
CA CYS A 79 12.52 4.91 -2.58
C CYS A 79 13.96 4.72 -2.09
N LYS A 80 14.10 4.50 -0.78
CA LYS A 80 15.39 4.31 -0.11
C LYS A 80 15.59 2.90 0.46
N CYS A 81 14.82 1.92 0.00
CA CYS A 81 14.85 0.58 0.57
C CYS A 81 16.16 -0.19 0.34
N GLY A 82 16.98 0.24 -0.64
CA GLY A 82 18.27 -0.40 -0.96
C GLY A 82 18.16 -1.83 -1.53
N GLY A 83 16.96 -2.36 -1.75
CA GLY A 83 16.75 -3.71 -2.25
C GLY A 83 17.16 -3.88 -3.72
N PRO A 84 17.52 -5.12 -4.15
CA PRO A 84 17.98 -5.39 -5.52
C PRO A 84 16.90 -5.14 -6.58
N LYS A 85 15.61 -5.22 -6.20
CA LYS A 85 14.46 -4.92 -7.07
C LYS A 85 13.83 -3.55 -6.74
N CYS A 86 14.61 -2.63 -6.18
CA CYS A 86 14.13 -1.28 -5.90
C CYS A 86 13.69 -0.59 -7.19
N VAL A 87 12.49 0.02 -7.18
CA VAL A 87 11.95 0.75 -8.32
C VAL A 87 12.46 2.19 -8.44
N GLY A 88 13.28 2.64 -7.47
CA GLY A 88 13.87 3.98 -7.43
C GLY A 88 12.89 5.07 -6.99
N VAL A 89 11.76 5.24 -7.67
CA VAL A 89 10.75 6.26 -7.37
C VAL A 89 9.37 5.62 -7.24
N LEU A 90 8.67 5.92 -6.14
CA LEU A 90 7.33 5.38 -5.89
C LEU A 90 6.29 6.20 -6.65
N LYS A 91 5.82 5.66 -7.77
CA LYS A 91 4.72 6.23 -8.58
C LYS A 91 3.34 5.73 -8.16
N PHE A 92 3.28 4.72 -7.30
CA PHE A 92 2.05 4.15 -6.74
C PHE A 92 1.05 3.58 -7.76
N ASN A 93 1.50 3.27 -8.98
CA ASN A 93 0.69 2.58 -10.01
C ASN A 93 0.80 1.05 -9.96
N PHE A 94 1.41 0.49 -8.89
CA PHE A 94 1.68 -0.95 -8.74
C PHE A 94 0.43 -1.81 -8.84
N TRP A 95 -0.70 -1.32 -8.36
CA TRP A 95 -1.97 -2.03 -8.34
C TRP A 95 -2.49 -2.39 -9.75
N ARG A 96 -1.95 -1.77 -10.81
CA ARG A 96 -2.28 -2.10 -12.21
C ARG A 96 -1.50 -3.30 -12.76
N ASP A 97 -0.44 -3.70 -12.08
CA ASP A 97 0.41 -4.82 -12.50
C ASP A 97 -0.13 -6.16 -11.98
N GLU A 98 -0.37 -7.12 -12.87
CA GLU A 98 -0.95 -8.42 -12.52
C GLU A 98 -0.07 -9.26 -11.58
N GLU A 99 1.26 -9.13 -11.70
CA GLU A 99 2.19 -9.84 -10.81
C GLU A 99 2.11 -9.29 -9.39
N PHE A 100 2.08 -7.96 -9.26
CA PHE A 100 1.87 -7.27 -7.99
C PHE A 100 0.55 -7.68 -7.35
N GLN A 101 -0.55 -7.64 -8.12
CA GLN A 101 -1.88 -8.06 -7.65
C GLN A 101 -1.84 -9.49 -7.10
N ARG A 102 -1.27 -10.45 -7.84
CA ARG A 102 -1.16 -11.85 -7.38
C ARG A 102 -0.28 -11.99 -6.14
N LYS A 103 0.87 -11.32 -6.12
CA LYS A 103 1.86 -11.43 -5.04
C LYS A 103 1.30 -10.91 -3.71
N TYR A 104 0.55 -9.82 -3.74
CA TYR A 104 0.08 -9.12 -2.55
C TYR A 104 -1.42 -9.30 -2.28
N ALA A 105 -2.15 -10.12 -3.03
CA ALA A 105 -3.61 -10.30 -2.96
C ALA A 105 -4.18 -10.43 -1.53
N HIS A 106 -3.45 -11.08 -0.62
CA HIS A 106 -3.86 -11.33 0.76
C HIS A 106 -3.69 -10.11 1.70
N CYS A 107 -2.99 -9.07 1.28
CA CYS A 107 -2.69 -7.89 2.08
C CYS A 107 -3.04 -6.55 1.41
N LEU A 108 -3.70 -6.57 0.25
CA LEU A 108 -4.25 -5.37 -0.37
C LEU A 108 -5.38 -4.79 0.48
N SER A 109 -5.39 -3.47 0.64
CA SER A 109 -6.48 -2.77 1.32
C SER A 109 -7.80 -2.93 0.56
N ALA A 110 -8.93 -2.71 1.25
CA ALA A 110 -10.24 -2.70 0.62
C ALA A 110 -10.33 -1.68 -0.53
N TYR A 111 -9.65 -0.54 -0.39
CA TYR A 111 -9.54 0.48 -1.43
C TYR A 111 -8.83 -0.06 -2.68
N ILE A 112 -7.63 -0.61 -2.52
CA ILE A 112 -6.86 -1.13 -3.66
C ILE A 112 -7.58 -2.30 -4.34
N ASN A 113 -8.19 -3.21 -3.58
CA ASN A 113 -9.02 -4.28 -4.13
C ASN A 113 -10.19 -3.75 -4.97
N ARG A 114 -10.83 -2.66 -4.55
CA ARG A 114 -11.88 -2.00 -5.35
C ARG A 114 -11.32 -1.42 -6.65
N LYS A 115 -10.19 -0.70 -6.61
CA LYS A 115 -9.56 -0.15 -7.82
C LYS A 115 -9.20 -1.24 -8.83
N ILE A 116 -8.65 -2.37 -8.35
CA ILE A 116 -8.33 -3.53 -9.20
C ILE A 116 -9.61 -4.10 -9.84
N LYS A 117 -10.69 -4.25 -9.08
CA LYS A 117 -11.98 -4.73 -9.62
C LYS A 117 -12.52 -3.79 -10.70
N ASP A 118 -12.47 -2.48 -10.47
CA ASP A 118 -12.97 -1.47 -11.41
C ASP A 118 -12.14 -1.44 -12.71
N LEU A 119 -10.82 -1.70 -12.62
CA LEU A 119 -9.92 -1.80 -13.76
C LEU A 119 -10.38 -2.89 -14.75
N TYR A 120 -10.71 -4.08 -14.25
CA TYR A 120 -11.14 -5.20 -15.09
C TYR A 120 -12.60 -5.07 -15.56
N THR A 121 -13.46 -4.47 -14.74
CA THR A 121 -14.85 -4.21 -15.15
C THR A 121 -14.89 -3.20 -16.31
N SER A 122 -14.00 -2.21 -16.29
CA SER A 122 -13.87 -1.21 -17.35
C SER A 122 -13.28 -1.80 -18.64
N SER A 123 -12.35 -2.76 -18.55
CA SER A 123 -11.77 -3.42 -19.73
C SER A 123 -12.74 -4.38 -20.42
N ASP A 124 -13.63 -5.04 -19.68
CA ASP A 124 -14.66 -5.92 -20.25
C ASP A 124 -15.74 -5.13 -20.99
N SER A 125 -16.03 -3.90 -20.54
CA SER A 125 -16.99 -3.00 -21.17
C SER A 125 -16.55 -2.50 -22.55
N SER A 126 -15.24 -2.44 -22.82
CA SER A 126 -14.69 -2.01 -24.11
C SER A 126 -14.69 -3.10 -25.20
N ASN A 127 -15.10 -4.33 -24.89
CA ASN A 127 -15.13 -5.45 -25.84
C ASN A 127 -16.54 -5.78 -26.39
N VAL A 128 -17.57 -4.99 -26.05
CA VAL A 128 -18.98 -5.29 -26.40
C VAL A 128 -19.44 -4.58 -27.69
N ASP A 129 -18.68 -3.62 -28.24
CA ASP A 129 -19.11 -2.78 -29.38
C ASP A 129 -18.50 -3.17 -30.76
N LEU A 130 -18.33 -4.46 -31.05
CA LEU A 130 -17.85 -4.93 -32.36
C LEU A 130 -18.62 -6.13 -32.96
N ASN A 131 -19.94 -6.21 -32.76
CA ASN A 131 -20.80 -7.13 -33.52
C ASN A 131 -21.96 -6.42 -34.20
#